data_AF-A0A7W1AZ17-F1
#
_entry.id   AF-A0A7W1AZ17-F1
#
_cell.length_a   1.000
_cell.length_b   1.000
_cell.length_c   1.000
_cell.angle_alpha   90.00
_cell.angle_beta   90.00
_cell.angle_gamma   90.00
#
_symmetry.space_group_name_H-M   'P 1'
#
loop_
_entity.id
_entity.type
_entity.pdbx_description
1 polymer ?
#
loop_
_entity_poly.entity_id
_entity_poly.type
_entity_poly.pdbx_seq_one_letter_code
_entity_poly.pdbx_strand_id
1 'polypeptide(L)'
;MTDNVVHFPQSVAHTTPLGQFIRLGDDGARALGDLFAAGHFLPNRVVVDASRFHQQRELIRALSEKGVEIVLDPQIAELAALAKFCRRLQQVPWAHFADGAPVGPKHFGREGRTDLIEAIARFAVSNQIDTVLGPAHWLGDPACDDWFERDLYSCAALRKSLDREGGERVAIDHSLLRLIRCC
;
A
#
# COMPACT_ATOMS: atom_id res chain seq x y z
N MET A 1 -47.77 -27.46 -12.47
CA MET A 1 -46.32 -27.31 -12.27
C MET A 1 -46.01 -25.87 -12.57
N THR A 2 -45.71 -25.07 -11.55
CA THR A 2 -45.43 -23.64 -11.67
C THR A 2 -43.93 -23.46 -11.86
N ASP A 3 -43.52 -22.98 -13.04
CA ASP A 3 -42.13 -22.69 -13.36
C ASP A 3 -41.62 -21.54 -12.48
N ASN A 4 -40.63 -21.86 -11.64
CA ASN A 4 -39.93 -20.90 -10.79
C ASN A 4 -38.86 -20.20 -11.64
N VAL A 5 -39.27 -19.20 -12.43
CA VAL A 5 -38.33 -18.40 -13.23
C VAL A 5 -37.69 -17.34 -12.33
N VAL A 6 -36.43 -17.55 -11.98
CA VAL A 6 -35.61 -16.53 -11.31
C VAL A 6 -35.02 -15.62 -12.39
N HIS A 7 -35.51 -14.38 -12.46
CA HIS A 7 -34.91 -13.36 -13.31
C HIS A 7 -33.60 -12.87 -12.68
N PHE A 8 -32.49 -13.05 -13.38
CA PHE A 8 -31.24 -12.40 -13.01
C PHE A 8 -31.43 -10.87 -13.09
N PRO A 9 -31.02 -10.10 -12.06
CA PRO A 9 -31.06 -8.65 -12.15
C PRO A 9 -30.19 -8.23 -13.33
N GLN A 10 -30.79 -7.45 -14.24
CA GLN A 10 -30.08 -6.91 -15.39
C GLN A 10 -28.81 -6.23 -14.88
N SER A 11 -27.65 -6.62 -15.44
CA SER A 11 -26.38 -5.99 -15.14
C SER A 11 -26.48 -4.52 -15.52
N VAL A 12 -26.78 -3.67 -14.54
CA VAL A 12 -26.50 -2.25 -14.66
C VAL A 12 -25.00 -2.21 -14.86
N ALA A 13 -24.55 -1.74 -16.02
CA ALA A 13 -23.14 -1.50 -16.25
C ALA A 13 -22.70 -0.48 -15.18
N HIS A 14 -22.10 -0.97 -14.10
CA HIS A 14 -21.41 -0.13 -13.16
C HIS A 14 -20.17 0.38 -13.88
N THR A 15 -20.33 1.42 -14.70
CA THR A 15 -19.22 2.21 -15.21
C THR A 15 -18.71 3.07 -14.08
N THR A 16 -18.28 2.44 -12.98
CA THR A 16 -17.45 3.11 -11.99
C THR A 16 -16.19 3.50 -12.76
N PRO A 17 -15.88 4.81 -12.89
CA PRO A 17 -14.66 5.23 -13.55
C PRO A 17 -13.49 4.51 -12.90
N LEU A 18 -12.62 3.91 -13.72
CA LEU A 18 -11.40 3.29 -13.20
C LEU A 18 -10.59 4.39 -12.51
N GLY A 19 -10.45 4.30 -11.19
CA GLY A 19 -9.56 5.16 -10.43
C GLY A 19 -8.12 4.90 -10.87
N GLN A 20 -7.47 5.90 -11.47
CA GLN A 20 -6.09 5.78 -11.91
C GLN A 20 -5.15 6.10 -10.75
N PHE A 21 -4.21 5.20 -10.50
CA PHE A 21 -3.12 5.39 -9.54
C PHE A 21 -1.82 5.56 -10.32
N ILE A 22 -1.09 6.63 -10.05
CA ILE A 22 0.24 6.84 -10.63
C ILE A 22 1.29 6.52 -9.56
N ARG A 23 2.08 5.48 -9.77
CA ARG A 23 3.15 5.10 -8.83
C ARG A 23 4.45 5.85 -9.15
N LEU A 24 5.04 6.48 -8.14
CA LEU A 24 6.29 7.22 -8.27
C LEU A 24 7.49 6.27 -8.27
N GLY A 25 7.88 5.79 -9.45
CA GLY A 25 9.15 5.10 -9.68
C GLY A 25 10.35 6.07 -9.76
N ASP A 26 11.57 5.53 -9.90
CA ASP A 26 12.81 6.32 -9.97
C ASP A 26 12.82 7.29 -11.16
N ASP A 27 12.51 6.80 -12.36
CA ASP A 27 12.44 7.63 -13.57
C ASP A 27 11.08 8.34 -13.71
N GLY A 28 10.03 7.70 -13.20
CA GLY A 28 8.65 8.21 -13.27
C GLY A 28 8.44 9.48 -12.45
N ALA A 29 9.11 9.63 -11.31
CA ALA A 29 8.97 10.82 -10.48
C ALA A 29 9.47 12.10 -11.17
N ARG A 30 10.60 12.04 -11.89
CA ARG A 30 11.10 13.20 -12.65
C ARG A 30 10.16 13.58 -13.79
N ALA A 31 9.78 12.60 -14.60
CA ALA A 31 8.87 12.83 -15.72
C ALA A 31 7.50 13.37 -15.26
N LEU A 32 6.96 12.84 -14.16
CA LEU A 32 5.75 13.36 -13.55
C LEU A 32 5.95 14.80 -13.05
N GLY A 33 7.08 15.08 -12.39
CA GLY A 33 7.43 16.42 -11.93
C GLY A 33 7.47 17.44 -13.06
N ASP A 34 8.08 17.08 -14.20
CA ASP A 34 8.15 17.94 -15.38
C ASP A 34 6.76 18.20 -15.98
N LEU A 35 5.95 17.16 -16.15
CA LEU A 35 4.57 17.27 -16.68
C LEU A 35 3.67 18.09 -15.75
N PHE A 36 3.82 17.90 -14.44
CA PHE A 36 3.09 18.65 -13.41
C PHE A 36 3.50 20.12 -13.40
N ALA A 37 4.80 20.42 -13.43
CA ALA A 37 5.31 21.78 -13.45
C ALA A 37 4.89 22.54 -14.72
N ALA A 38 4.80 21.84 -15.86
CA ALA A 38 4.30 22.39 -17.11
C ALA A 38 2.76 22.52 -17.17
N GLY A 39 2.03 22.05 -16.16
CA GLY A 39 0.56 22.07 -16.13
C GLY A 39 -0.10 21.09 -17.11
N HIS A 40 0.64 20.12 -17.63
CA HIS A 40 0.17 19.16 -18.63
C HIS A 40 -0.50 17.93 -18.00
N PHE A 41 -0.25 17.67 -16.72
CA PHE A 41 -0.82 16.50 -16.06
C PHE A 41 -0.96 16.72 -14.55
N LEU A 42 -2.14 16.38 -14.02
CA LEU A 42 -2.44 16.36 -12.60
C LEU A 42 -3.12 15.03 -12.26
N PRO A 43 -2.43 14.08 -11.60
CA PRO A 43 -3.07 12.84 -11.17
C PRO A 43 -4.03 13.11 -10.02
N ASN A 44 -5.10 12.32 -9.90
CA ASN A 44 -5.97 12.37 -8.71
C ASN A 44 -5.30 11.74 -7.49
N ARG A 45 -4.47 10.71 -7.72
CA ARG A 45 -3.86 9.89 -6.69
C ARG A 45 -2.48 9.40 -7.13
N VAL A 46 -1.51 9.49 -6.23
CA VAL A 46 -0.15 8.98 -6.45
C VAL A 46 0.24 7.97 -5.38
N VAL A 47 0.91 6.90 -5.77
CA VAL A 47 1.47 5.90 -4.84
C VAL A 47 2.97 6.17 -4.69
N VAL A 48 3.41 6.32 -3.45
CA VAL A 48 4.79 6.61 -3.08
C VAL A 48 5.37 5.42 -2.34
N ASP A 49 6.49 4.90 -2.83
CA ASP A 49 7.28 3.90 -2.15
C ASP A 49 7.89 4.48 -0.86
N ALA A 50 7.70 3.82 0.27
CA ALA A 50 8.29 4.22 1.54
C ALA A 50 9.82 4.39 1.47
N SER A 51 10.53 3.53 0.72
CA SER A 51 11.98 3.64 0.49
C SER A 51 12.40 4.90 -0.27
N ARG A 52 11.48 5.56 -0.98
CA ARG A 52 11.74 6.73 -1.83
C ARG A 52 11.14 8.01 -1.30
N PHE A 53 10.30 7.95 -0.27
CA PHE A 53 9.56 9.08 0.25
C PHE A 53 10.44 10.32 0.47
N HIS A 54 11.56 10.17 1.19
CA HIS A 54 12.46 11.30 1.48
C HIS A 54 13.13 11.89 0.23
N GLN A 55 13.45 11.07 -0.76
CA GLN A 55 14.06 11.51 -2.03
C GLN A 55 13.06 12.28 -2.90
N GLN A 56 11.76 12.00 -2.75
CA GLN A 56 10.68 12.56 -3.56
C GLN A 56 9.84 13.61 -2.80
N ARG A 57 10.25 14.00 -1.58
CA ARG A 57 9.43 14.81 -0.66
C ARG A 57 8.95 16.13 -1.26
N GLU A 58 9.80 16.83 -2.01
CA GLU A 58 9.42 18.11 -2.61
C GLU A 58 8.33 17.95 -3.68
N LEU A 59 8.41 16.90 -4.50
CA LEU A 59 7.35 16.57 -5.48
C LEU A 59 6.05 16.16 -4.77
N ILE A 60 6.15 15.30 -3.75
CA ILE A 60 5.00 14.85 -2.95
C ILE A 60 4.27 16.04 -2.34
N ARG A 61 5.02 16.98 -1.75
CA ARG A 61 4.46 18.21 -1.18
C ARG A 61 3.76 19.05 -2.24
N ALA A 62 4.39 19.26 -3.40
CA ALA A 62 3.81 20.05 -4.47
C ALA A 62 2.50 19.43 -5.01
N LEU A 63 2.44 18.10 -5.12
CA LEU A 63 1.23 17.36 -5.50
C LEU A 63 0.15 17.48 -4.42
N SER A 64 0.49 17.28 -3.15
CA SER A 64 -0.44 17.41 -2.01
C SER A 64 -1.05 18.82 -1.91
N GLU A 65 -0.25 19.87 -2.12
CA GLU A 65 -0.72 21.28 -2.15
C GLU A 65 -1.71 21.55 -3.30
N LYS A 66 -1.77 20.70 -4.32
CA LYS A 66 -2.77 20.74 -5.40
C LYS A 66 -3.97 19.80 -5.17
N GLY A 67 -4.06 19.18 -3.99
CA GLY A 67 -5.14 18.27 -3.63
C GLY A 67 -5.01 16.88 -4.25
N VAL A 68 -3.81 16.50 -4.73
CA VAL A 68 -3.53 15.12 -5.14
C VAL A 68 -3.44 14.25 -3.91
N GLU A 69 -4.16 13.13 -3.91
CA GLU A 69 -4.11 12.18 -2.82
C GLU A 69 -2.78 11.42 -2.82
N ILE A 70 -2.10 11.41 -1.67
CA ILE A 70 -0.84 10.72 -1.46
C ILE A 70 -1.08 9.38 -0.78
N VAL A 71 -0.79 8.31 -1.50
CA VAL A 71 -0.87 6.94 -1.00
C VAL A 71 0.53 6.43 -0.67
N LEU A 72 0.75 6.01 0.57
CA LEU A 72 1.98 5.36 0.99
C LEU A 72 1.91 3.86 0.69
N ASP A 73 2.87 3.34 -0.07
CA ASP A 73 3.14 1.90 -0.10
C ASP A 73 4.22 1.55 0.92
N PRO A 74 3.91 0.74 1.96
CA PRO A 74 4.88 0.32 2.94
C PRO A 74 5.86 -0.78 2.43
N GLN A 75 5.70 -1.26 1.19
CA GLN A 75 6.59 -2.23 0.53
C GLN A 75 6.77 -3.52 1.34
N ILE A 76 5.71 -3.95 2.02
CA ILE A 76 5.73 -5.15 2.89
C ILE A 76 5.89 -6.43 2.07
N ALA A 77 5.18 -6.53 0.95
CA ALA A 77 5.31 -7.66 0.04
C ALA A 77 6.75 -7.84 -0.47
N GLU A 78 7.40 -6.73 -0.83
CA GLU A 78 8.80 -6.69 -1.23
C GLU A 78 9.74 -7.10 -0.09
N LEU A 79 9.50 -6.58 1.13
CA LEU A 79 10.30 -6.92 2.32
C LEU A 79 10.13 -8.39 2.74
N ALA A 80 8.99 -9.01 2.46
CA ALA A 80 8.71 -10.39 2.80
C ALA A 80 9.23 -11.39 1.74
N ALA A 81 9.32 -10.96 0.49
CA ALA A 81 9.75 -11.82 -0.61
C ALA A 81 11.27 -11.95 -0.67
N LEU A 82 11.80 -13.15 -0.41
CA LEU A 82 13.26 -13.44 -0.47
C LEU A 82 13.90 -13.00 -1.81
N ALA A 83 13.22 -13.23 -2.94
CA ALA A 83 13.70 -12.86 -4.27
C ALA A 83 13.75 -11.33 -4.52
N LYS A 84 12.96 -10.55 -3.75
CA LYS A 84 12.94 -9.08 -3.84
C LYS A 84 13.71 -8.41 -2.70
N PHE A 85 14.06 -9.16 -1.65
CA PHE A 85 14.87 -8.72 -0.53
C PHE A 85 16.27 -8.32 -1.01
N CYS A 86 16.43 -7.06 -1.39
CA CYS A 86 17.65 -6.49 -1.91
C CYS A 86 18.01 -5.21 -1.14
N ARG A 87 19.26 -4.72 -1.28
CA ARG A 87 19.77 -3.52 -0.58
C ARG A 87 18.85 -2.29 -0.67
N ARG A 88 18.05 -2.16 -1.73
CA ARG A 88 17.11 -1.06 -1.91
C ARG A 88 16.02 -1.02 -0.82
N LEU A 89 15.57 -2.18 -0.35
CA LEU A 89 14.55 -2.27 0.69
C LEU A 89 15.10 -1.94 2.08
N GLN A 90 16.42 -1.87 2.26
CA GLN A 90 17.02 -1.37 3.50
C GLN A 90 16.78 0.13 3.72
N GLN A 91 16.35 0.87 2.70
CA GLN A 91 15.98 2.29 2.83
C GLN A 91 14.55 2.49 3.35
N VAL A 92 13.76 1.43 3.43
CA VAL A 92 12.42 1.51 4.00
C VAL A 92 12.53 1.77 5.51
N PRO A 93 11.74 2.69 6.11
CA PRO A 93 11.91 3.09 7.51
C PRO A 93 11.84 1.93 8.53
N TRP A 94 11.05 0.90 8.26
CA TRP A 94 10.89 -0.29 9.11
C TRP A 94 11.78 -1.48 8.71
N ALA A 95 12.72 -1.32 7.77
CA ALA A 95 13.60 -2.41 7.35
C ALA A 95 14.46 -2.98 8.50
N HIS A 96 14.78 -2.15 9.50
CA HIS A 96 15.59 -2.54 10.66
C HIS A 96 14.91 -3.61 11.54
N PHE A 97 13.58 -3.73 11.52
CA PHE A 97 12.88 -4.79 12.27
C PHE A 97 13.15 -6.19 11.71
N ALA A 98 13.61 -6.28 10.47
CA ALA A 98 13.83 -7.54 9.78
C ALA A 98 15.23 -8.14 10.06
N ASP A 99 16.11 -7.37 10.74
CA ASP A 99 17.45 -7.78 11.18
C ASP A 99 18.30 -8.44 10.07
N GLY A 100 18.23 -7.88 8.86
CA GLY A 100 18.97 -8.37 7.69
C GLY A 100 18.35 -9.59 6.99
N ALA A 101 17.19 -10.06 7.42
CA ALA A 101 16.40 -11.11 6.77
C ALA A 101 15.06 -10.56 6.25
N PRO A 102 14.35 -11.27 5.34
CA PRO A 102 13.00 -10.88 4.97
C PRO A 102 12.03 -10.84 6.16
N VAL A 103 11.05 -9.94 6.10
CA VAL A 103 9.98 -9.91 7.12
C VAL A 103 9.08 -11.13 6.94
N GLY A 104 9.16 -12.07 7.87
CA GLY A 104 8.32 -13.27 7.90
C GLY A 104 7.14 -13.17 8.87
N PRO A 105 6.38 -14.27 9.05
CA PRO A 105 5.16 -14.32 9.86
C PRO A 105 5.34 -13.84 11.30
N LYS A 106 6.53 -13.97 11.89
CA LYS A 106 6.84 -13.48 13.24
C LYS A 106 6.70 -11.96 13.43
N HIS A 107 6.63 -11.19 12.34
CA HIS A 107 6.45 -9.74 12.37
C HIS A 107 4.99 -9.32 12.16
N PHE A 108 4.10 -10.28 11.87
CA PHE A 108 2.70 -10.03 11.52
C PHE A 108 1.77 -10.97 12.30
N GLY A 109 0.77 -10.44 12.97
CA GLY A 109 -0.18 -11.23 13.77
C GLY A 109 -0.17 -10.86 15.25
N ARG A 110 -1.01 -11.54 16.05
CA ARG A 110 -1.16 -11.30 17.50
C ARG A 110 0.12 -11.48 18.30
N GLU A 111 1.01 -12.32 17.81
CA GLU A 111 2.30 -12.64 18.45
C GLU A 111 3.45 -11.81 17.89
N GLY A 112 3.17 -10.93 16.91
CA GLY A 112 4.16 -10.01 16.35
C GLY A 112 4.72 -9.11 17.44
N ARG A 113 5.99 -9.30 17.78
CA ARG A 113 6.69 -8.54 18.84
C ARG A 113 7.35 -7.26 18.34
N THR A 114 7.11 -6.87 17.09
CA THR A 114 7.80 -5.76 16.44
C THR A 114 6.88 -4.56 16.29
N ASP A 115 7.45 -3.38 16.50
CA ASP A 115 6.76 -2.10 16.33
C ASP A 115 6.57 -1.72 14.85
N LEU A 116 6.65 -2.68 13.92
CA LEU A 116 6.61 -2.42 12.47
C LEU A 116 5.32 -1.71 12.06
N ILE A 117 4.17 -2.20 12.51
CA ILE A 117 2.87 -1.61 12.19
C ILE A 117 2.73 -0.22 12.81
N GLU A 118 3.24 -0.03 14.03
CA GLU A 118 3.25 1.27 14.71
C GLU A 118 4.15 2.27 13.99
N ALA A 119 5.32 1.82 13.51
CA ALA A 119 6.25 2.63 12.75
C ALA A 119 5.64 3.10 11.42
N ILE A 120 4.89 2.24 10.72
CA ILE A 120 4.14 2.63 9.52
C ILE A 120 3.11 3.71 9.86
N ALA A 121 2.31 3.50 10.92
CA ALA A 121 1.29 4.47 11.34
C ALA A 121 1.91 5.84 11.69
N ARG A 122 2.96 5.85 12.52
CA ARG A 122 3.68 7.06 12.91
C ARG A 122 4.26 7.78 11.69
N PHE A 123 4.82 7.02 10.75
CA PHE A 123 5.34 7.58 9.50
C PHE A 123 4.24 8.23 8.67
N ALA A 124 3.10 7.56 8.52
CA ALA A 124 1.97 8.08 7.75
C ALA A 124 1.44 9.40 8.33
N VAL A 125 1.23 9.46 9.65
CA VAL A 125 0.74 10.67 10.31
C VAL A 125 1.77 11.79 10.25
N SER A 126 3.03 11.50 10.58
CA SER A 126 4.11 12.51 10.60
C SER A 126 4.35 13.15 9.24
N ASN A 127 4.02 12.44 8.15
CA ASN A 127 4.20 12.90 6.78
C ASN A 127 2.88 13.26 6.08
N GLN A 128 1.78 13.39 6.83
CA GLN A 128 0.47 13.80 6.31
C GLN A 128 -0.01 12.96 5.11
N ILE A 129 0.20 11.64 5.19
CA ILE A 129 -0.26 10.69 4.18
C ILE A 129 -1.79 10.59 4.22
N ASP A 130 -2.44 10.59 3.06
CA ASP A 130 -3.89 10.47 2.95
C ASP A 130 -4.35 9.01 3.08
N THR A 131 -3.62 8.08 2.46
CA THR A 131 -3.97 6.66 2.43
C THR A 131 -2.73 5.79 2.57
N VAL A 132 -2.83 4.69 3.31
CA VAL A 132 -1.75 3.68 3.40
C VAL A 132 -2.22 2.40 2.70
N LEU A 133 -1.41 1.85 1.80
CA LEU A 133 -1.65 0.49 1.33
C LEU A 133 -1.44 -0.46 2.52
N GLY A 134 -2.44 -1.28 2.80
CA GLY A 134 -2.39 -2.24 3.89
C GLY A 134 -1.18 -3.15 3.77
N PRO A 135 -0.52 -3.53 4.89
CA PRO A 135 0.51 -4.56 4.88
C PRO A 135 -0.08 -5.83 4.27
N ALA A 136 0.43 -6.20 3.10
CA ALA A 136 -0.07 -7.31 2.30
C ALA A 136 1.06 -8.20 1.81
N HIS A 137 0.78 -9.49 1.71
CA HIS A 137 1.75 -10.51 1.31
C HIS A 137 1.28 -11.25 0.05
N TRP A 138 2.21 -11.96 -0.57
CA TRP A 138 1.92 -12.85 -1.68
C TRP A 138 1.15 -14.07 -1.19
N LEU A 139 -0.11 -14.20 -1.61
CA LEU A 139 -0.99 -15.30 -1.17
C LEU A 139 -0.62 -16.68 -1.75
N GLY A 140 0.34 -16.74 -2.67
CA GLY A 140 0.87 -17.99 -3.21
C GLY A 140 2.23 -18.37 -2.63
N ASP A 141 2.62 -17.78 -1.49
CA ASP A 141 3.89 -18.09 -0.82
C ASP A 141 3.78 -19.42 -0.07
N PRO A 142 4.53 -20.46 -0.47
CA PRO A 142 4.46 -21.77 0.19
C PRO A 142 5.06 -21.76 1.61
N ALA A 143 5.73 -20.69 2.03
CA ALA A 143 6.31 -20.58 3.37
C ALA A 143 5.27 -20.25 4.45
N CYS A 144 4.06 -19.81 4.08
CA CYS A 144 3.03 -19.40 5.03
C CYS A 144 1.64 -19.45 4.38
N ASP A 145 0.82 -20.40 4.83
CA ASP A 145 -0.52 -20.66 4.28
C ASP A 145 -1.59 -19.69 4.81
N ASP A 146 -1.28 -18.92 5.87
CA ASP A 146 -2.21 -18.03 6.58
C ASP A 146 -1.98 -16.53 6.31
N TRP A 147 -1.30 -16.18 5.20
CA TRP A 147 -0.99 -14.79 4.86
C TRP A 147 -2.22 -13.88 4.82
N PHE A 148 -3.32 -14.35 4.24
CA PHE A 148 -4.53 -13.55 4.13
C PHE A 148 -5.10 -13.16 5.51
N GLU A 149 -5.14 -14.10 6.46
CA GLU A 149 -5.61 -13.83 7.81
C GLU A 149 -4.67 -12.86 8.55
N ARG A 150 -3.36 -13.03 8.37
CA ARG A 150 -2.34 -12.13 8.93
C ARG A 150 -2.42 -10.72 8.34
N ASP A 151 -2.73 -10.58 7.06
CA ASP A 151 -2.87 -9.28 6.41
C ASP A 151 -4.11 -8.53 6.92
N LEU A 152 -5.23 -9.25 7.08
CA LEU A 152 -6.44 -8.68 7.69
C LEU A 152 -6.19 -8.23 9.13
N TYR A 153 -5.49 -9.05 9.92
CA TYR A 153 -5.07 -8.67 11.26
C TYR A 153 -4.17 -7.44 11.25
N SER A 154 -3.18 -7.41 10.35
CA SER A 154 -2.25 -6.30 10.18
C SER A 154 -2.96 -5.00 9.81
N CYS A 155 -3.98 -5.06 8.94
CA CYS A 155 -4.82 -3.91 8.61
C CYS A 155 -5.62 -3.41 9.82
N ALA A 156 -6.20 -4.30 10.61
CA ALA A 156 -6.91 -3.92 11.83
C ALA A 156 -5.96 -3.32 12.90
N ALA A 157 -4.75 -3.87 13.02
CA ALA A 157 -3.71 -3.32 13.90
C ALA A 157 -3.23 -1.95 13.39
N LEU A 158 -3.05 -1.79 12.08
CA LEU A 158 -2.67 -0.51 11.46
C LEU A 158 -3.73 0.56 11.72
N ARG A 159 -5.02 0.24 11.57
CA ARG A 159 -6.12 1.16 11.91
C ARG A 159 -6.02 1.66 13.34
N LYS A 160 -5.89 0.75 14.31
CA LYS A 160 -5.74 1.11 15.74
C LYS A 160 -4.50 1.97 15.99
N SER A 161 -3.38 1.65 15.34
CA SER A 161 -2.15 2.43 15.46
C SER A 161 -2.27 3.82 14.84
N LEU A 162 -2.90 3.95 13.68
CA LEU A 162 -3.18 5.25 13.06
C LEU A 162 -4.08 6.09 13.97
N ASP A 163 -5.15 5.52 14.52
CA ASP A 163 -6.06 6.24 15.42
C ASP A 163 -5.33 6.75 16.67
N ARG A 164 -4.47 5.92 17.27
CA ARG A 164 -3.64 6.30 18.43
C ARG A 164 -2.64 7.42 18.10
N GLU A 165 -2.11 7.46 16.88
CA GLU A 165 -1.20 8.50 16.42
C GLU A 165 -1.95 9.77 15.93
N GLY A 166 -3.29 9.79 15.97
CA GLY A 166 -4.12 10.94 15.53
C GLY A 166 -4.39 10.98 14.01
N GLY A 167 -4.31 9.82 13.36
CA GLY A 167 -4.50 9.62 11.93
C GLY A 167 -5.87 9.03 11.57
N GLU A 168 -6.95 9.39 12.26
CA GLU A 168 -8.28 8.78 12.07
C GLU A 168 -8.81 8.96 10.63
N ARG A 169 -8.32 9.98 9.92
CA ARG A 169 -8.67 10.28 8.53
C ARG A 169 -7.82 9.56 7.49
N VAL A 170 -6.69 8.98 7.89
CA VAL A 170 -5.80 8.26 6.97
C VAL A 170 -6.50 6.98 6.53
N ALA A 171 -6.83 6.82 5.26
CA ALA A 171 -7.50 5.62 4.77
C ALA A 171 -6.55 4.41 4.70
N ILE A 172 -7.11 3.20 4.62
CA ILE A 172 -6.34 1.96 4.43
C ILE A 172 -6.89 1.24 3.21
N ASP A 173 -6.07 1.08 2.19
CA ASP A 173 -6.39 0.31 0.99
C ASP A 173 -5.74 -1.07 1.07
N HIS A 174 -6.52 -2.11 1.37
CA HIS A 174 -5.99 -3.47 1.43
C HIS A 174 -5.77 -4.03 0.02
N SER A 175 -4.54 -4.47 -0.26
CA SER A 175 -4.14 -5.04 -1.56
C SER A 175 -4.17 -6.57 -1.53
N LEU A 176 -4.71 -7.19 -2.60
CA LEU A 176 -4.66 -8.64 -2.79
C LEU A 176 -3.58 -9.00 -3.83
N LEU A 177 -2.52 -9.66 -3.38
CA LEU A 177 -1.40 -10.05 -4.23
C LEU A 177 -1.48 -11.55 -4.54
N ARG A 178 -1.83 -11.89 -5.78
CA ARG A 178 -1.98 -13.28 -6.24
C ARG A 178 -1.55 -13.46 -7.69
N LEU A 179 -1.04 -14.65 -8.04
CA LEU A 179 -0.70 -14.99 -9.42
C LEU A 179 -2.00 -15.27 -10.15
N ILE A 180 -2.24 -14.50 -11.20
CA ILE A 180 -3.23 -14.88 -12.20
C ILE A 180 -2.43 -15.50 -13.34
N ARG A 181 -2.53 -16.82 -13.49
CA ARG A 181 -2.06 -17.48 -14.71
C ARG A 181 -3.12 -17.22 -15.77
N CYS A 182 -2.82 -16.37 -16.73
CA CYS A 182 -3.61 -16.31 -17.96
C CYS A 182 -3.34 -17.62 -18.72
N CYS A 183 -4.38 -18.42 -18.88
CA CYS A 183 -4.38 -19.61 -19.74
C CYS A 183 -4.24 -19.20 -21.20
#